data_AF-A0A1B6HMT0-F1
#
_entry.id   AF-A0A1B6HMT0-F1
#
_cell.length_a   1.000
_cell.length_b   1.000
_cell.length_c   1.000
_cell.angle_alpha   90.00
_cell.angle_beta   90.00
_cell.angle_gamma   90.00
#
_symmetry.space_group_name_H-M   'P 1'
#
loop_
_entity.id
_entity.type
_entity.pdbx_description
1 polymer ?
#
loop_
_entity_poly.entity_id
_entity_poly.type
_entity_poly.pdbx_seq_one_letter_code
_entity_poly.pdbx_strand_id
1 'polypeptide(L)'
;MEQIVEKMQDENSGVPVRTVKSFMSKIPSVFTGSDLILWMIKNLDVEDQGEALHLGHLMSAHGYFFPIDDHMLTVKNDNTFYRFQTPYFWPSNCWEPENTDYAVYLCKRTMQNKTRLELADYEAESLARLQKMFSRKWEFIFMQAEAQSKVDKKRDKLERKVLDSQERAFWDVHRP
;
A
#
# COMPACT_ATOMS: atom_id res chain seq x y z
N MET A 1 -0.05 2.57 17.96
CA MET A 1 0.75 2.57 16.70
C MET A 1 0.59 3.88 15.94
N GLU A 2 -0.62 4.41 15.76
CA GLU A 2 -0.86 5.65 15.01
C GLU A 2 -0.09 6.87 15.54
N GLN A 3 -0.03 7.06 16.86
CA GLN A 3 0.80 8.12 17.45
C GLN A 3 2.29 8.00 17.13
N ILE A 4 2.80 6.77 16.90
CA ILE A 4 4.18 6.56 16.45
C ILE A 4 4.31 6.96 14.98
N VAL A 5 3.33 6.59 14.13
CA VAL A 5 3.30 6.97 12.71
C VAL A 5 3.24 8.50 12.56
N GLU A 6 2.44 9.19 13.37
CA GLU A 6 2.37 10.65 13.38
C GLU A 6 3.75 11.28 13.69
N LYS A 7 4.47 10.76 14.69
CA LYS A 7 5.85 11.18 14.99
C LYS A 7 6.82 10.85 13.86
N MET A 8 6.67 9.69 13.22
CA MET A 8 7.48 9.30 12.05
C MET A 8 7.23 10.22 10.85
N GLN A 9 6.07 10.87 10.76
CA GLN A 9 5.71 11.78 9.68
C GLN A 9 6.00 13.26 10.00
N ASP A 10 6.52 13.57 11.19
CA ASP A 10 6.89 14.94 11.55
C ASP A 10 7.92 15.52 10.57
N GLU A 11 7.71 16.76 10.14
CA GLU A 11 8.51 17.39 9.07
C GLU A 11 9.98 17.60 9.47
N ASN A 12 10.26 17.74 10.77
CA ASN A 12 11.59 18.13 11.26
C ASN A 12 12.34 16.96 11.91
N SER A 13 11.60 16.10 12.61
CA SER A 13 12.13 15.02 13.44
C SER A 13 11.76 13.63 12.96
N GLY A 14 10.88 13.52 11.95
CA GLY A 14 10.39 12.25 11.41
C GLY A 14 11.39 11.49 10.53
N VAL A 15 10.90 10.42 9.92
CA VAL A 15 11.65 9.62 8.94
C VAL A 15 11.81 10.44 7.65
N PRO A 16 13.02 10.54 7.07
CA PRO A 16 13.25 11.35 5.88
C PRO A 16 12.53 10.79 4.64
N VAL A 17 11.37 11.39 4.32
CA VAL A 17 10.59 11.09 3.12
C VAL A 17 11.11 11.91 1.94
N ARG A 18 11.37 11.25 0.81
CA ARG A 18 11.95 11.87 -0.38
C ARG A 18 11.28 11.42 -1.67
N THR A 19 11.49 12.20 -2.71
CA THR A 19 11.23 11.78 -4.09
C THR A 19 12.53 11.29 -4.72
N VAL A 20 12.61 10.00 -4.99
CA VAL A 20 13.78 9.37 -5.61
C VAL A 20 13.67 9.50 -7.12
N LYS A 21 14.74 10.00 -7.77
CA LYS A 21 14.83 10.16 -9.22
C LYS A 21 15.92 9.23 -9.75
N SER A 22 15.58 8.45 -10.77
CA SER A 22 16.52 7.70 -11.60
C SER A 22 16.36 8.10 -13.07
N PHE A 23 17.22 7.61 -13.95
CA PHE A 23 17.16 7.90 -15.38
C PHE A 23 15.79 7.54 -16.01
N MET A 24 15.19 6.43 -15.57
CA MET A 24 13.94 5.89 -16.14
C MET A 24 12.70 6.19 -15.30
N SER A 25 12.85 6.63 -14.04
CA SER A 25 11.73 6.69 -13.11
C SER A 25 11.83 7.80 -12.07
N LYS A 26 10.66 8.24 -11.59
CA LYS A 26 10.51 9.14 -10.44
C LYS A 26 9.54 8.49 -9.48
N ILE A 27 9.99 8.25 -8.25
CA ILE A 27 9.26 7.57 -7.18
C ILE A 27 9.02 8.59 -6.07
N PRO A 28 7.82 9.18 -5.96
CA PRO A 28 7.50 10.18 -4.95
C PRO A 28 7.23 9.53 -3.58
N SER A 29 7.43 10.32 -2.53
CA SER A 29 6.96 10.03 -1.17
C SER A 29 7.36 8.63 -0.67
N VAL A 30 8.66 8.39 -0.61
CA VAL A 30 9.24 7.13 -0.09
C VAL A 30 10.36 7.41 0.91
N PHE A 31 10.57 6.45 1.80
CA PHE A 31 11.70 6.38 2.72
C PHE A 31 12.34 4.98 2.63
N THR A 32 13.56 4.80 3.13
CA THR A 32 14.20 3.47 3.14
C THR A 32 13.92 2.73 4.44
N GLY A 33 13.98 1.41 4.40
CA GLY A 33 13.90 0.59 5.61
C GLY A 33 15.01 0.92 6.61
N SER A 34 16.22 1.21 6.13
CA SER A 34 17.32 1.68 6.98
C SER A 34 17.01 2.97 7.73
N ASP A 35 16.44 3.97 7.04
CA ASP A 35 16.08 5.25 7.64
C ASP A 35 14.97 5.07 8.69
N LEU A 36 14.00 4.19 8.42
CA LEU A 36 12.94 3.82 9.37
C LEU A 36 13.52 3.19 10.64
N ILE A 37 14.36 2.15 10.50
CA ILE A 37 14.90 1.43 11.66
C ILE A 37 15.81 2.34 12.50
N LEU A 38 16.66 3.16 11.85
CA LEU A 38 17.48 4.15 12.55
C LEU A 38 16.62 5.17 13.31
N TRP A 39 15.53 5.63 12.73
CA TRP A 39 14.59 6.54 13.41
C TRP A 39 13.96 5.87 14.63
N MET A 40 13.54 4.61 14.51
CA MET A 40 12.92 3.87 15.60
C MET A 40 13.88 3.68 16.77
N ILE A 41 15.12 3.26 16.53
CA ILE A 41 16.15 3.11 17.57
C ILE A 41 16.40 4.43 18.30
N LYS A 42 16.38 5.56 17.58
CA LYS A 42 16.67 6.88 18.15
C LYS A 42 15.51 7.45 18.98
N ASN A 43 14.27 7.19 18.58
CA ASN A 43 13.10 7.91 19.09
C ASN A 43 12.15 7.04 19.92
N LEU A 44 12.31 5.71 19.86
CA LEU A 44 11.55 4.76 20.65
C LEU A 44 12.48 4.12 21.68
N ASP A 45 11.91 3.75 22.82
CA ASP A 45 12.62 3.03 23.89
C ASP A 45 12.71 1.54 23.52
N VAL A 46 13.57 1.23 22.55
CA VAL A 46 13.86 -0.14 22.09
C VAL A 46 15.29 -0.53 22.46
N GLU A 47 15.48 -1.78 22.87
CA GLU A 47 16.74 -2.32 23.38
C GLU A 47 17.80 -2.46 22.29
N ASP A 48 17.40 -2.94 21.11
CA ASP A 48 18.31 -3.17 20.00
C ASP A 48 17.66 -3.03 18.61
N GLN A 49 18.49 -3.22 17.57
CA GLN A 49 18.03 -3.17 16.18
C GLN A 49 17.02 -4.28 15.86
N GLY A 50 17.12 -5.45 16.51
CA GLY A 50 16.21 -6.57 16.33
C GLY A 50 14.81 -6.24 16.81
N GLU A 51 14.68 -5.62 17.98
CA GLU A 51 13.41 -5.14 18.51
C GLU A 51 12.81 -4.04 17.62
N ALA A 52 13.60 -3.07 17.20
CA ALA A 52 13.15 -2.02 16.27
C ALA A 52 12.62 -2.62 14.96
N LEU A 53 13.33 -3.60 14.41
CA LEU A 53 12.93 -4.31 13.19
C LEU A 53 11.65 -5.12 13.41
N HIS A 54 11.50 -5.79 14.55
CA HIS A 54 10.29 -6.54 14.89
C HIS A 54 9.07 -5.62 15.00
N LEU A 55 9.20 -4.49 15.71
CA LEU A 55 8.12 -3.50 15.77
C LEU A 55 7.80 -2.92 14.38
N GLY A 56 8.82 -2.68 13.55
CA GLY A 56 8.64 -2.24 12.17
C GLY A 56 7.82 -3.24 11.35
N HIS A 57 8.11 -4.54 11.45
CA HIS A 57 7.32 -5.60 10.83
C HIS A 57 5.88 -5.58 11.30
N LEU A 58 5.64 -5.48 12.60
CA LEU A 58 4.29 -5.45 13.16
C LEU A 58 3.49 -4.25 12.63
N MET A 59 4.08 -3.06 12.62
CA MET A 59 3.44 -1.86 12.08
C MET A 59 3.15 -1.97 10.57
N SER A 60 4.05 -2.58 9.80
CA SER A 60 3.84 -2.84 8.37
C SER A 60 2.73 -3.86 8.14
N ALA A 61 2.69 -4.95 8.91
CA ALA A 61 1.65 -5.97 8.82
C ALA A 61 0.24 -5.43 9.17
N HIS A 62 0.17 -4.42 10.04
CA HIS A 62 -1.08 -3.67 10.29
C HIS A 62 -1.39 -2.60 9.24
N GLY A 63 -0.56 -2.45 8.21
CA GLY A 63 -0.84 -1.57 7.08
C GLY A 63 -0.53 -0.09 7.30
N TYR A 64 0.27 0.28 8.30
CA TYR A 64 0.63 1.69 8.55
C TYR A 64 1.64 2.24 7.54
N PHE A 65 2.51 1.38 7.04
CA PHE A 65 3.39 1.62 5.91
C PHE A 65 3.68 0.29 5.22
N PHE A 66 4.14 0.34 3.98
CA PHE A 66 4.27 -0.86 3.14
C PHE A 66 5.43 -0.73 2.15
N PRO A 67 6.08 -1.85 1.78
CA PRO A 67 7.07 -1.84 0.70
C PRO A 67 6.36 -1.53 -0.62
N ILE A 68 6.96 -0.64 -1.44
CA ILE A 68 6.28 -0.18 -2.66
C ILE A 68 6.27 -1.22 -3.79
N ASP A 69 7.23 -2.16 -3.77
CA ASP A 69 7.50 -3.11 -4.86
C ASP A 69 7.23 -4.58 -4.46
N ASP A 70 6.62 -4.83 -3.30
CA ASP A 70 6.29 -6.17 -2.80
C ASP A 70 4.89 -6.19 -2.16
N HIS A 71 4.21 -7.33 -2.25
CA HIS A 71 2.94 -7.60 -1.56
C HIS A 71 3.16 -8.08 -0.12
N MET A 72 4.33 -8.61 0.22
CA MET A 72 4.65 -9.03 1.58
C MET A 72 4.89 -7.80 2.47
N LEU A 73 3.96 -7.55 3.41
CA LEU A 73 4.01 -6.41 4.35
C LEU A 73 5.07 -6.60 5.44
N THR A 74 6.33 -6.68 5.05
CA THR A 74 7.50 -6.91 5.90
C THR A 74 8.54 -5.80 5.78
N VAL A 75 9.37 -5.61 6.81
CA VAL A 75 10.38 -4.57 6.86
C VAL A 75 11.78 -5.16 6.72
N LYS A 76 12.60 -4.58 5.86
CA LYS A 76 14.02 -4.92 5.72
C LYS A 76 14.85 -3.74 6.17
N ASN A 77 15.88 -3.97 6.98
CA ASN A 77 16.84 -2.93 7.35
C ASN A 77 17.87 -2.71 6.22
N ASP A 78 17.40 -2.22 5.08
CA ASP A 78 18.19 -1.98 3.88
C ASP A 78 17.63 -0.79 3.07
N ASN A 79 18.04 -0.67 1.81
CA ASN A 79 17.61 0.40 0.91
C ASN A 79 16.26 0.14 0.22
N THR A 80 15.48 -0.86 0.66
CA THR A 80 14.11 -1.11 0.19
C THR A 80 13.26 0.12 0.46
N PHE A 81 12.45 0.53 -0.52
CA PHE A 81 11.58 1.69 -0.39
C PHE A 81 10.22 1.33 0.21
N TYR A 82 9.83 2.13 1.20
CA TYR A 82 8.56 2.06 1.90
C TYR A 82 7.78 3.35 1.70
N ARG A 83 6.46 3.26 1.89
CA ARG A 83 5.54 4.39 1.84
C ARG A 83 4.56 4.31 3.00
N PHE A 84 4.25 5.46 3.60
CA PHE A 84 3.18 5.55 4.60
C PHE A 84 1.81 5.37 3.96
N GLN A 85 0.94 4.66 4.67
CA GLN A 85 -0.46 4.55 4.33
C GLN A 85 -1.20 5.86 4.63
N THR A 86 -2.24 6.14 3.85
CA THR A 86 -3.15 7.26 4.14
C THR A 86 -4.00 6.96 5.38
N PRO A 87 -4.28 7.95 6.25
CA PRO A 87 -5.13 7.75 7.42
C PRO A 87 -6.50 7.16 7.11
N TYR A 88 -7.03 7.40 5.90
CA TYR A 88 -8.27 6.79 5.44
C TYR A 88 -8.25 5.25 5.49
N PHE A 89 -7.11 4.62 5.23
CA PHE A 89 -6.96 3.16 5.25
C PHE A 89 -6.38 2.61 6.55
N TRP A 90 -6.29 3.42 7.61
CA TRP A 90 -5.82 2.92 8.91
C TRP A 90 -6.81 1.94 9.54
N PRO A 91 -6.32 0.93 10.29
CA PRO A 91 -7.16 -0.06 10.96
C PRO A 91 -8.19 0.56 11.93
N SER A 92 -7.89 1.72 12.52
CA SER A 92 -8.81 2.43 13.43
C SER A 92 -10.12 2.90 12.77
N ASN A 93 -10.18 2.94 11.44
CA ASN A 93 -11.43 3.19 10.72
C ASN A 93 -12.35 1.96 10.65
N CYS A 94 -11.97 0.83 11.26
CA CYS A 94 -12.79 -0.38 11.36
C CYS A 94 -13.31 -0.88 9.99
N TRP A 95 -12.42 -0.94 9.01
CA TRP A 95 -12.75 -1.43 7.67
C TRP A 95 -13.18 -2.90 7.69
N GLU A 96 -14.31 -3.18 7.06
CA GLU A 96 -14.80 -4.54 6.79
C GLU A 96 -15.08 -4.71 5.29
N PRO A 97 -14.04 -4.69 4.43
CA PRO A 97 -14.25 -4.66 2.98
C PRO A 97 -14.83 -5.97 2.46
N GLU A 98 -15.88 -5.86 1.64
CA GLU A 98 -16.60 -7.00 1.10
C GLU A 98 -15.89 -7.61 -0.11
N ASN A 99 -16.32 -8.82 -0.49
CA ASN A 99 -15.87 -9.45 -1.74
C ASN A 99 -16.27 -8.65 -2.98
N THR A 100 -17.37 -7.89 -2.93
CA THR A 100 -17.77 -7.01 -4.04
C THR A 100 -16.74 -5.89 -4.23
N ASP A 101 -16.27 -5.27 -3.15
CA ASP A 101 -15.25 -4.22 -3.19
C ASP A 101 -13.93 -4.75 -3.75
N TYR A 102 -13.53 -5.96 -3.32
CA TYR A 102 -12.30 -6.59 -3.83
C TYR A 102 -12.43 -6.94 -5.32
N ALA A 103 -13.61 -7.39 -5.76
CA ALA A 103 -13.88 -7.66 -7.17
C ALA A 103 -13.78 -6.37 -8.01
N VAL A 104 -14.31 -5.24 -7.51
CA VAL A 104 -14.17 -3.93 -8.16
C VAL A 104 -12.70 -3.53 -8.25
N TYR A 105 -11.93 -3.66 -7.17
CA TYR A 105 -10.50 -3.36 -7.15
C TYR A 105 -9.70 -4.17 -8.18
N LEU A 106 -9.84 -5.49 -8.17
CA LEU A 106 -9.14 -6.37 -9.10
C LEU A 106 -9.55 -6.11 -10.55
N CYS A 107 -10.86 -5.94 -10.80
CA CYS A 107 -11.38 -5.60 -12.12
C CYS A 107 -10.85 -4.24 -12.61
N LYS A 108 -10.77 -3.23 -11.72
CA LYS A 108 -10.19 -1.92 -12.03
C LYS A 108 -8.71 -2.05 -12.42
N ARG A 109 -7.93 -2.88 -11.73
CA ARG A 109 -6.52 -3.13 -12.03
C ARG A 109 -6.31 -3.75 -13.41
N THR A 110 -7.12 -4.75 -13.79
CA THR A 110 -7.01 -5.37 -15.12
C THR A 110 -7.30 -4.40 -16.26
N MET A 111 -8.11 -3.35 -16.03
CA MET A 111 -8.40 -2.34 -17.06
C MET A 111 -7.25 -1.35 -17.33
N GLN A 112 -6.25 -1.27 -16.45
CA GLN A 112 -5.24 -0.21 -16.55
C GLN A 112 -4.11 -0.50 -17.55
N ASN A 113 -3.93 -1.75 -17.98
CA ASN A 113 -2.89 -2.18 -18.93
C ASN A 113 -1.48 -1.65 -18.60
N LYS A 114 -1.06 -1.78 -17.33
CA LYS A 114 0.26 -1.39 -16.85
C LYS A 114 0.90 -2.56 -16.11
N THR A 115 2.13 -2.92 -16.45
CA THR A 115 2.86 -4.03 -15.81
C THR A 115 2.91 -3.93 -14.30
N ARG A 116 3.14 -2.73 -13.73
CA ARG A 116 3.12 -2.51 -12.27
C ARG A 116 1.77 -2.78 -11.57
N LEU A 117 0.70 -2.97 -12.34
CA LEU A 117 -0.66 -3.21 -11.85
C LEU A 117 -1.19 -4.58 -12.29
N GLU A 118 -0.39 -5.37 -13.00
CA GLU A 118 -0.72 -6.76 -13.33
C GLU A 118 -1.03 -7.51 -12.05
N LEU A 119 -2.04 -8.38 -12.10
CA LEU A 119 -2.43 -9.18 -10.96
C LEU A 119 -1.38 -10.24 -10.71
N ALA A 120 -1.03 -10.46 -9.44
CA ALA A 120 -0.30 -11.67 -9.06
C ALA A 120 -1.18 -12.91 -9.29
N ASP A 121 -0.57 -14.10 -9.37
CA ASP A 121 -1.31 -15.34 -9.67
C ASP A 121 -2.46 -15.59 -8.69
N TYR A 122 -2.23 -15.39 -7.38
CA TYR A 122 -3.26 -15.54 -6.36
C TYR A 122 -4.40 -14.50 -6.48
N GLU A 123 -4.10 -13.29 -6.96
CA GLU A 123 -5.09 -12.24 -7.23
C GLU A 123 -5.92 -12.58 -8.47
N ALA A 124 -5.29 -13.12 -9.51
CA ALA A 124 -5.96 -13.56 -10.74
C ALA A 124 -6.91 -14.74 -10.45
N GLU A 125 -6.48 -15.70 -9.63
CA GLU A 125 -7.35 -16.78 -9.15
C GLU A 125 -8.52 -16.25 -8.31
N SER A 126 -8.26 -15.27 -7.44
CA SER A 126 -9.30 -14.61 -6.66
C SER A 126 -10.32 -13.92 -7.56
N LEU A 127 -9.86 -13.18 -8.57
CA LEU A 127 -10.73 -12.55 -9.57
C LEU A 127 -11.61 -13.59 -10.29
N ALA A 128 -11.04 -14.71 -10.72
CA ALA A 128 -11.79 -15.78 -11.38
C ALA A 128 -12.88 -16.38 -10.47
N ARG A 129 -12.57 -16.59 -9.17
CA ARG A 129 -13.57 -17.04 -8.17
C ARG A 129 -14.69 -16.00 -7.99
N LEU A 130 -14.34 -14.72 -7.88
CA LEU A 130 -15.29 -13.62 -7.70
C LEU A 130 -16.19 -13.44 -8.93
N GLN A 131 -15.64 -13.57 -10.14
CA GLN A 131 -16.42 -13.56 -11.39
C GLN A 131 -17.47 -14.66 -11.42
N LYS A 132 -17.12 -15.87 -10.98
CA LYS A 132 -18.07 -16.98 -10.86
C LYS A 132 -19.13 -16.70 -9.81
N MET A 133 -18.72 -16.23 -8.62
CA MET A 133 -19.59 -15.91 -7.49
C MET A 133 -20.60 -14.81 -7.84
N PHE A 134 -20.16 -13.76 -8.53
CA PHE A 134 -20.97 -12.59 -8.88
C PHE A 134 -21.41 -12.57 -10.34
N SER A 135 -21.48 -13.71 -11.02
CA SER A 135 -21.80 -13.82 -12.46
C SER A 135 -23.02 -12.97 -12.90
N ARG A 136 -24.10 -12.97 -12.13
CA ARG A 136 -25.33 -12.19 -12.43
C ARG A 136 -25.19 -10.68 -12.18
N LYS A 137 -24.22 -10.25 -11.39
CA LYS A 137 -23.97 -8.84 -11.03
C LYS A 137 -22.67 -8.31 -11.63
N TRP A 138 -21.96 -9.12 -12.42
CA TRP A 138 -20.62 -8.80 -12.91
C TRP A 138 -20.58 -7.52 -13.74
N GLU A 139 -21.63 -7.27 -14.53
CA GLU A 139 -21.76 -6.04 -15.31
C GLU A 139 -21.74 -4.78 -14.41
N PHE A 140 -22.41 -4.82 -13.25
CA PHE A 140 -22.40 -3.71 -12.29
C PHE A 140 -21.01 -3.51 -11.65
N ILE A 141 -20.32 -4.61 -11.31
CA ILE A 141 -18.94 -4.57 -10.81
C ILE A 141 -18.02 -3.92 -11.84
N PHE A 142 -18.14 -4.34 -13.10
CA PHE A 142 -17.37 -3.78 -14.21
C PHE A 142 -17.66 -2.29 -14.40
N MET A 143 -18.93 -1.88 -14.42
CA MET A 143 -19.32 -0.47 -14.53
C MET A 143 -18.75 0.37 -13.39
N GLN A 144 -18.78 -0.14 -12.15
CA GLN A 144 -18.21 0.55 -10.98
C GLN A 144 -16.69 0.69 -11.08
N ALA A 145 -15.98 -0.39 -11.46
CA ALA A 145 -14.55 -0.37 -11.70
C ALA A 145 -14.15 0.61 -12.81
N GLU A 146 -14.93 0.67 -13.90
CA GLU A 146 -14.71 1.60 -15.00
C GLU A 146 -14.91 3.06 -14.55
N ALA A 147 -15.96 3.33 -13.77
CA ALA A 147 -16.23 4.66 -13.23
C ALA A 147 -15.09 5.15 -12.32
N GLN A 148 -14.58 4.28 -11.43
CA GLN A 148 -13.42 4.60 -10.58
C GLN A 148 -12.16 4.85 -11.43
N SER A 149 -11.87 3.98 -12.42
CA SER A 149 -10.75 4.14 -13.34
C SER A 149 -10.80 5.46 -14.11
N LYS A 150 -11.99 5.91 -14.52
CA LYS A 150 -12.19 7.22 -15.17
C LYS A 150 -11.85 8.39 -14.24
N VAL A 151 -12.17 8.29 -12.95
CA VAL A 151 -11.80 9.32 -11.95
C VAL A 151 -10.29 9.32 -11.72
N ASP A 152 -9.67 8.15 -11.53
CA ASP A 152 -8.23 8.02 -11.29
C ASP A 152 -7.38 8.54 -12.46
N LYS A 153 -7.89 8.41 -13.69
CA LYS A 153 -7.24 8.94 -14.90
C LYS A 153 -7.15 10.48 -14.93
N LYS A 154 -8.02 11.19 -14.20
CA LYS A 154 -7.99 12.67 -14.11
C LYS A 154 -6.89 13.21 -13.20
N ARG A 155 -6.34 12.38 -12.31
CA ARG A 155 -5.27 12.76 -11.38
C ARG A 155 -3.90 12.81 -12.06
N ASP A 156 -2.97 13.55 -11.46
CA ASP A 156 -1.58 13.56 -11.90
C ASP A 156 -0.98 12.14 -11.88
N LYS A 157 -0.03 11.89 -12.80
CA LYS A 157 0.59 10.56 -12.94
C LYS A 157 1.31 10.12 -11.67
N LEU A 158 1.99 11.02 -10.97
CA LEU A 158 2.72 10.68 -9.74
C LEU A 158 1.77 10.48 -8.57
N GLU A 159 0.75 11.34 -8.45
CA GLU A 159 -0.31 11.21 -7.45
C GLU A 159 -1.04 9.87 -7.60
N ARG A 160 -1.45 9.51 -8.82
CA ARG A 160 -2.11 8.23 -9.11
C ARG A 160 -1.23 7.03 -8.72
N LYS A 161 0.10 7.09 -8.93
CA LYS A 161 1.00 6.01 -8.51
C LYS A 161 1.00 5.81 -6.99
N VAL A 162 0.94 6.89 -6.22
CA VAL A 162 0.85 6.85 -4.76
C VAL A 162 -0.47 6.22 -4.34
N LEU A 163 -1.58 6.71 -4.90
CA LEU A 163 -2.93 6.21 -4.57
C LEU A 163 -3.11 4.73 -4.93
N ASP A 164 -2.70 4.32 -6.14
CA ASP A 164 -2.76 2.91 -6.55
C ASP A 164 -2.01 2.00 -5.57
N SER A 165 -0.86 2.46 -5.06
CA SER A 165 -0.05 1.67 -4.12
C SER A 165 -0.64 1.63 -2.71
N GLN A 166 -1.29 2.71 -2.27
CA GLN A 166 -1.97 2.78 -0.98
C GLN A 166 -3.21 1.88 -0.97
N GLU A 167 -3.97 1.87 -2.07
CA GLU A 167 -5.10 0.95 -2.26
C GLU A 167 -4.62 -0.50 -2.34
N ARG A 168 -3.50 -0.79 -3.03
CA ARG A 168 -2.89 -2.13 -3.00
C ARG A 168 -2.55 -2.57 -1.59
N ALA A 169 -1.83 -1.75 -0.83
CA ALA A 169 -1.44 -2.10 0.53
C ALA A 169 -2.64 -2.29 1.47
N PHE A 170 -3.75 -1.57 1.25
CA PHE A 170 -5.00 -1.83 1.95
C PHE A 170 -5.50 -3.25 1.68
N TRP A 171 -5.46 -3.71 0.43
CA TRP A 171 -5.87 -5.07 0.08
C TRP A 171 -4.88 -6.14 0.54
N ASP A 172 -3.58 -5.85 0.58
CA ASP A 172 -2.57 -6.78 1.13
C ASP A 172 -2.82 -7.08 2.63
N VAL A 173 -3.43 -6.16 3.38
CA VAL A 173 -3.87 -6.39 4.77
C VAL A 173 -5.13 -7.26 4.84
N HIS A 174 -6.11 -7.00 3.97
CA HIS A 174 -7.46 -7.59 4.08
C HIS A 174 -7.65 -8.86 3.25
N ARG A 175 -6.75 -9.15 2.32
CA ARG A 175 -6.72 -10.32 1.43
C ARG A 175 -5.26 -10.81 1.24
N PRO A 176 -4.57 -11.17 2.34
CA PRO A 176 -3.18 -11.64 2.32
C PRO A 176 -3.02 -12.99 1.62
#